data_AF-A0A0C9RM89-F1
#
_entry.id   AF-A0A0C9RM89-F1
#
_cell.length_a   1.000
_cell.length_b   1.000
_cell.length_c   1.000
_cell.angle_alpha   90.00
_cell.angle_beta   90.00
_cell.angle_gamma   90.00
#
_symmetry.space_group_name_H-M   'P 1'
#
loop_
_entity.id
_entity.type
_entity.pdbx_description
1 polymer ?
#
loop_
_entity_poly.entity_id
_entity_poly.type
_entity_poly.pdbx_seq_one_letter_code
_entity_poly.pdbx_strand_id
1 'polypeptide(L)'
;MGKMLRGILELWVLVVLVTAETDNPVTDALIEVPEVPSEESVPLPLPGMLYPRESESREVRSLDGLWDFAVSPPGDSAKGIRDQWYQDNLSRVKIINYHNYSFF
;
A
#
# COMPACT_ATOMS: atom_id res chain seq x y z
N MET A 1 72.03 -0.43 13.05
CA MET A 1 71.55 -1.03 11.78
C MET A 1 70.04 -1.32 11.74
N GLY A 2 69.31 -1.45 12.87
CA GLY A 2 67.89 -1.88 12.86
C GLY A 2 66.79 -0.81 12.70
N LYS A 3 67.12 0.49 12.74
CA LYS A 3 66.11 1.57 12.60
C LYS A 3 65.76 1.90 11.14
N MET A 4 66.72 1.74 10.22
CA MET A 4 66.55 2.09 8.80
C MET A 4 65.69 1.05 8.06
N LEU A 5 65.84 -0.24 8.39
CA LEU A 5 65.04 -1.32 7.80
C LEU A 5 63.57 -1.27 8.25
N ARG A 6 63.30 -0.81 9.49
CA ARG A 6 61.93 -0.67 10.00
C ARG A 6 61.15 0.41 9.24
N GLY A 7 61.79 1.54 8.92
CA GLY A 7 61.16 2.59 8.11
C GLY A 7 60.84 2.12 6.68
N ILE A 8 61.71 1.31 6.08
CA ILE A 8 61.48 0.73 4.74
C ILE A 8 60.33 -0.30 4.78
N LEU A 9 60.24 -1.10 5.83
CA LEU A 9 59.16 -2.07 6.00
C LEU A 9 57.79 -1.39 6.15
N GLU A 10 57.70 -0.32 6.95
CA GLU A 10 56.46 0.45 7.11
C GLU A 10 56.03 1.11 5.80
N LEU A 11 56.99 1.64 5.02
CA LEU A 11 56.70 2.22 3.72
C LEU A 11 56.23 1.16 2.72
N TRP A 12 56.81 -0.05 2.76
CA TRP A 12 56.35 -1.19 1.98
C TRP A 12 54.96 -1.68 2.38
N VAL A 13 54.66 -1.73 3.68
CA VAL A 13 53.32 -2.10 4.18
C VAL A 13 52.28 -1.08 3.74
N LEU A 14 52.59 0.21 3.79
CA LEU A 14 51.70 1.26 3.27
C LEU A 14 51.54 1.19 1.75
N VAL A 15 52.59 0.92 0.98
CA VAL A 15 52.48 0.72 -0.47
C VAL A 15 51.60 -0.49 -0.77
N VAL A 16 51.79 -1.62 -0.09
CA VAL A 16 50.96 -2.82 -0.27
C VAL A 16 49.50 -2.55 0.11
N LEU A 17 49.23 -1.83 1.20
CA LEU A 17 47.87 -1.46 1.61
C LEU A 17 47.23 -0.46 0.63
N VAL A 18 48.00 0.47 0.06
CA VAL A 18 47.51 1.46 -0.91
C VAL A 18 47.23 0.83 -2.28
N THR A 19 47.96 -0.22 -2.67
CA THR A 19 47.74 -0.90 -3.95
C THR A 19 46.77 -2.07 -3.89
N ALA A 20 46.36 -2.52 -2.69
CA ALA A 20 45.51 -3.70 -2.51
C ALA A 20 43.99 -3.41 -2.63
N GLU A 21 43.59 -2.46 -3.47
CA GLU A 21 42.18 -2.20 -3.78
C GLU A 21 42.03 -1.73 -5.23
N THR A 22 42.44 -2.55 -6.21
CA THR A 22 42.06 -2.32 -7.63
C THR A 22 41.71 -3.57 -8.43
N ASP A 23 41.75 -4.77 -7.87
CA ASP A 23 41.29 -5.99 -8.56
C ASP A 23 39.99 -6.52 -7.93
N ASN A 24 38.93 -5.71 -7.97
CA ASN A 24 37.57 -6.24 -7.92
C ASN A 24 37.05 -6.31 -9.36
N PRO A 25 37.00 -7.48 -10.01
CA PRO A 25 36.50 -7.62 -11.37
C PRO A 25 34.96 -7.53 -11.46
N VAL A 26 34.36 -6.56 -10.76
CA VAL A 26 32.90 -6.33 -10.73
C VAL A 26 32.53 -4.94 -11.26
N THR A 27 33.45 -4.24 -11.94
CA THR A 27 33.14 -2.97 -12.62
C THR A 27 32.92 -3.05 -14.13
N ASP A 28 32.97 -4.24 -14.72
CA ASP A 28 32.53 -4.50 -16.11
C ASP A 28 31.27 -5.36 -16.20
N ALA A 29 30.65 -5.71 -15.06
CA ALA A 29 29.24 -6.00 -15.07
C ALA A 29 28.53 -4.66 -15.23
N LEU A 30 28.27 -4.27 -16.48
CA LEU A 30 27.07 -3.49 -16.77
C LEU A 30 25.92 -4.30 -16.17
N ILE A 31 25.56 -3.99 -14.94
CA ILE A 31 24.25 -4.33 -14.41
C ILE A 31 23.33 -3.60 -15.37
N GLU A 32 22.79 -4.31 -16.36
CA GLU A 32 21.49 -3.97 -16.91
C GLU A 32 20.61 -3.86 -15.67
N VAL A 33 20.41 -2.63 -15.20
CA VAL A 33 19.35 -2.35 -14.25
C VAL A 33 18.13 -2.83 -15.03
N PRO A 34 17.45 -3.92 -14.61
CA PRO A 34 16.20 -4.28 -15.26
C PRO A 34 15.37 -3.01 -15.19
N GLU A 35 14.94 -2.50 -16.35
CA GLU A 35 14.15 -1.26 -16.43
C GLU A 35 13.09 -1.36 -15.35
N VAL A 36 13.25 -0.58 -14.26
CA VAL A 36 12.24 -0.50 -13.21
C VAL A 36 10.98 -0.11 -13.98
N PRO A 37 9.89 -0.89 -13.88
CA PRO A 37 8.69 -0.59 -14.63
C PRO A 37 8.39 0.88 -14.38
N SER A 38 8.40 1.66 -15.46
CA SER A 38 8.26 3.12 -15.48
C SER A 38 7.30 3.53 -14.38
N GLU A 39 7.81 4.26 -13.38
CA GLU A 39 7.07 4.86 -12.25
C GLU A 39 5.59 4.97 -12.62
N GLU A 40 4.77 4.01 -12.17
CA GLU A 40 3.34 4.05 -12.43
C GLU A 40 2.89 5.42 -11.92
N SER A 41 2.40 6.26 -12.84
CA SER A 41 2.07 7.64 -12.53
C SER A 41 1.17 7.64 -11.31
N VAL A 42 1.69 8.13 -10.17
CA VAL A 42 0.88 8.24 -8.95
C VAL A 42 -0.38 9.00 -9.37
N PRO A 43 -1.57 8.36 -9.31
CA PRO A 43 -2.76 8.97 -9.85
C PRO A 43 -2.91 10.33 -9.18
N LEU A 44 -2.99 11.38 -10.00
CA LEU A 44 -3.19 12.73 -9.48
C LEU A 44 -4.41 12.68 -8.55
N PRO A 45 -4.30 13.18 -7.31
CA PRO A 45 -5.40 13.08 -6.37
C PRO A 45 -6.63 13.75 -6.98
N LEU A 46 -7.72 12.96 -7.08
CA LEU A 46 -8.96 13.44 -7.67
C LEU A 46 -9.45 14.68 -6.89
N PRO A 47 -10.03 15.68 -7.58
CA PRO A 47 -10.60 16.84 -6.92
C PRO A 47 -11.61 16.40 -5.85
N GLY A 48 -11.50 16.97 -4.64
CA GLY A 48 -12.43 16.69 -3.55
C GLY A 48 -12.10 15.48 -2.67
N MET A 49 -11.00 14.76 -2.92
CA MET A 49 -10.57 13.60 -2.12
C MET A 49 -9.85 13.98 -0.81
N LEU A 50 -10.21 15.12 -0.21
CA LEU A 50 -9.65 15.59 1.05
C LEU A 50 -10.27 14.86 2.23
N TYR A 51 -9.43 14.39 3.15
CA TYR A 51 -9.90 13.77 4.39
C TYR A 51 -10.82 14.74 5.18
N PRO A 52 -11.97 14.29 5.69
CA PRO A 52 -12.85 15.12 6.49
C PRO A 52 -12.16 15.69 7.73
N ARG A 53 -12.25 17.01 7.92
CA ARG A 53 -11.75 17.71 9.12
C ARG A 53 -12.73 18.81 9.49
N GLU A 54 -12.93 19.00 10.79
CA GLU A 54 -13.70 20.14 11.28
C GLU A 54 -12.95 21.45 11.01
N SER A 55 -13.71 22.48 10.63
CA SER A 55 -13.22 23.84 10.44
C SER A 55 -14.38 24.83 10.65
N GLU A 56 -14.09 26.14 10.60
CA GLU A 56 -15.12 27.18 10.74
C GLU A 56 -16.26 27.05 9.72
N SER A 57 -16.00 26.44 8.55
CA SER A 57 -16.98 26.24 7.48
C SER A 57 -17.37 24.77 7.27
N ARG A 58 -16.83 23.83 8.06
CA ARG A 58 -17.05 22.39 7.86
C ARG A 58 -17.31 21.66 9.18
N GLU A 59 -18.44 20.97 9.22
CA GLU A 59 -18.78 20.04 10.31
C GLU A 59 -18.43 18.60 9.89
N VAL A 60 -18.00 17.78 10.86
CA VAL A 60 -17.80 16.34 10.69
C VAL A 60 -18.75 15.61 11.64
N ARG A 61 -19.56 14.70 11.10
CA ARG A 61 -20.44 13.84 11.90
C ARG A 61 -20.07 12.40 11.65
N SER A 62 -19.90 11.65 12.73
CA SER A 62 -19.83 10.19 12.66
C SER A 62 -21.20 9.64 12.30
N LEU A 63 -21.23 8.63 11.43
CA LEU A 63 -22.42 7.82 11.14
C LEU A 63 -22.28 6.41 11.75
N ASP A 64 -21.44 6.28 12.77
CA ASP A 64 -21.26 5.04 13.52
C ASP A 64 -22.51 4.75 14.36
N GLY A 65 -22.82 3.47 14.55
CA GLY A 65 -23.97 3.06 15.34
C GLY A 65 -24.58 1.76 14.82
N LEU A 66 -25.80 1.48 15.27
CA LEU A 66 -26.58 0.36 14.76
C LEU A 66 -27.32 0.80 13.49
N TRP A 67 -27.21 -0.02 12.46
CA TRP A 67 -27.89 0.19 11.18
C TRP A 67 -28.83 -0.97 10.92
N ASP A 68 -30.03 -0.66 10.45
CA ASP A 68 -30.97 -1.65 9.96
C ASP A 68 -30.51 -2.09 8.56
N PHE A 69 -30.26 -3.38 8.38
CA PHE A 69 -29.86 -3.96 7.11
C PHE A 69 -30.93 -4.91 6.58
N ALA A 70 -31.18 -4.84 5.27
CA ALA A 70 -32.03 -5.77 4.55
C ALA A 70 -31.22 -6.47 3.46
N VAL A 71 -31.39 -7.79 3.35
CA VAL A 71 -30.68 -8.61 2.36
C VAL A 71 -31.60 -8.90 1.18
N SER A 72 -31.13 -8.59 -0.03
CA SER A 72 -31.83 -8.96 -1.27
C SER A 72 -31.89 -10.49 -1.43
N PRO A 73 -32.98 -11.03 -2.00
CA PRO A 73 -33.10 -12.45 -2.27
C PRO A 73 -31.98 -13.03 -3.15
N PRO A 74 -31.60 -14.31 -2.96
CA PRO A 74 -30.66 -14.95 -3.87
C PRO A 74 -31.25 -15.01 -5.27
N GLY A 75 -30.46 -14.62 -6.26
CA GLY A 75 -30.91 -14.51 -7.65
C GLY A 75 -31.61 -13.20 -8.01
N ASP A 76 -31.84 -12.29 -7.05
CA ASP A 76 -32.48 -11.01 -7.33
C ASP A 76 -31.89 -9.86 -6.50
N SER A 77 -30.64 -9.49 -6.80
CA SER A 77 -29.91 -8.42 -6.12
C SER A 77 -30.55 -7.04 -6.30
N ALA A 78 -31.18 -6.80 -7.46
CA ALA A 78 -31.75 -5.50 -7.82
C ALA A 78 -33.14 -5.25 -7.22
N LYS A 79 -33.72 -6.21 -6.50
CA LYS A 79 -35.05 -6.10 -5.88
C LYS A 79 -35.21 -4.82 -5.05
N GLY A 80 -34.25 -4.50 -4.19
CA GLY A 80 -34.36 -3.34 -3.30
C GLY A 80 -34.41 -1.99 -4.03
N ILE A 81 -33.76 -1.89 -5.19
CA ILE A 81 -33.83 -0.70 -6.04
C ILE A 81 -35.16 -0.64 -6.80
N ARG A 82 -35.58 -1.76 -7.40
CA ARG A 82 -36.84 -1.83 -8.18
C ARG A 82 -38.06 -1.57 -7.30
N ASP A 83 -38.06 -2.10 -6.09
CA ASP A 83 -39.14 -1.92 -5.11
C ASP A 83 -38.96 -0.66 -4.25
N GLN A 84 -37.93 0.15 -4.54
CA GLN A 84 -37.70 1.47 -3.94
C GLN A 84 -37.67 1.45 -2.40
N TRP A 85 -36.96 0.49 -1.79
CA TRP A 85 -36.90 0.32 -0.33
C TRP A 85 -36.41 1.57 0.42
N TYR A 86 -35.67 2.47 -0.24
CA TYR A 86 -35.20 3.73 0.32
C TYR A 86 -36.31 4.78 0.56
N GLN A 87 -37.51 4.59 0.00
CA GLN A 87 -38.64 5.50 0.22
C GLN A 87 -39.33 5.29 1.57
N ASP A 88 -39.06 4.18 2.23
CA ASP A 88 -39.71 3.81 3.47
C ASP A 88 -38.74 3.21 4.50
N ASN A 89 -39.19 2.99 5.73
CA ASN A 89 -38.40 2.37 6.76
C ASN A 89 -38.17 0.88 6.46
N LEU A 90 -36.91 0.42 6.57
CA LEU A 90 -36.52 -0.96 6.27
C LEU A 90 -37.21 -2.01 7.15
N SER A 91 -37.71 -1.66 8.33
CA SER A 91 -38.51 -2.55 9.18
C SER A 91 -39.80 -3.03 8.50
N ARG A 92 -40.33 -2.28 7.52
CA ARG A 92 -41.53 -2.64 6.76
C ARG A 92 -41.23 -3.51 5.54
N VAL A 93 -39.96 -3.60 5.14
CA VAL A 93 -39.53 -4.49 4.06
C VAL A 93 -39.60 -5.91 4.60
N LYS A 94 -40.45 -6.75 4.00
CA LYS A 94 -40.50 -8.18 4.33
C LYS A 94 -39.19 -8.84 3.93
N ILE A 95 -38.26 -8.94 4.87
CA ILE A 95 -37.07 -9.77 4.74
C ILE A 95 -37.57 -11.21 4.77
N ILE A 96 -37.36 -11.92 3.66
CA ILE A 96 -37.72 -13.33 3.59
C ILE A 96 -36.76 -14.09 4.49
N ASN A 97 -37.29 -14.71 5.56
CA ASN A 97 -36.49 -15.53 6.46
C ASN A 97 -36.01 -16.79 5.73
N TYR A 98 -34.75 -16.81 5.32
CA TYR A 98 -34.09 -17.97 4.74
C TYR A 98 -33.67 -18.97 5.84
N HIS A 99 -34.61 -19.47 6.62
CA HIS A 99 -34.32 -20.51 7.61
C HIS A 99 -34.08 -21.92 7.01
N ASN A 100 -34.00 -22.05 5.67
CA ASN A 100 -33.88 -23.35 5.00
C ASN A 100 -32.71 -23.46 4.00
N TYR A 101 -31.76 -22.54 4.00
CA TYR A 101 -30.49 -22.75 3.29
C TYR A 101 -29.39 -23.00 4.31
N SER A 102 -29.31 -24.27 4.75
CA SER A 102 -28.15 -24.79 5.48
C SER A 102 -26.95 -24.79 4.53
N PHE A 103 -25.94 -23.99 4.81
CA PHE A 103 -24.61 -24.15 4.22
C PHE A 103 -23.86 -25.24 5.01
N PHE A 104 -24.29 -26.50 4.84
CA PHE A 104 -23.51 -27.71 5.15
C PHE A 104 -23.96 -28.81 4.21
#